data_AF-A0A1V1TS06-F1
#
_entry.id   AF-A0A1V1TS06-F1
#
_cell.length_a   1.000
_cell.length_b   1.000
_cell.length_c   1.000
_cell.angle_alpha   90.00
_cell.angle_beta   90.00
_cell.angle_gamma   90.00
#
_symmetry.space_group_name_H-M   'P 1'
#
loop_
_entity.id
_entity.type
_entity.pdbx_description
1 polymer ?
#
loop_
_entity_poly.entity_id
_entity_poly.type
_entity_poly.pdbx_seq_one_letter_code
_entity_poly.pdbx_strand_id
1 'polypeptide(L)'
;MAEAGWYVEQSVFGGRLNIAIFPGRSDSLPPLTLYSLRWPSIERQAEFEPADSNGAYLQEGAVYITHHIPSTWPSKLLSEAFWNSPDFPRKSDNFFHNPRLFRSTSVVQDGELTEVSEMRAIGPNQRNSQYPETKALLEDWTHLVAIWSHIRRPWFGIALRAWGDTPWWNGPRRDQISLFADAFAKKSHVQCATIADDLLQEIPWGDGRDEYLQHLPENGNTSSEWAWHAIGLLMLASLPLRHRALFETALQDRSWIVELAPSRDAITAGHDKTVYIGSSLGDDPNSSLVVNASVLYDHTKPDGGEVDDFTQLDYLALITSMIALIAQRGGTLHVVFLDAITHAREALLQDRQRLETSYAAGHSTRWASEWPFKFPEYNPTRCRWDGRGWVKEQADPTI
;
A
#
# COMPACT_ATOMS: atom_id res chain seq x y z
N MET A 1 19.45 2.24 -14.11
CA MET A 1 18.55 2.18 -15.28
C MET A 1 17.12 2.66 -14.97
N ALA A 2 16.60 2.50 -13.75
CA ALA A 2 15.28 3.01 -13.36
C ALA A 2 15.18 4.55 -13.40
N GLU A 3 16.21 5.27 -12.95
CA GLU A 3 16.26 6.74 -12.98
C GLU A 3 16.25 7.32 -14.40
N ALA A 4 16.97 6.68 -15.33
CA ALA A 4 16.92 7.04 -16.74
C ALA A 4 15.52 6.80 -17.34
N GLY A 5 14.82 5.74 -16.91
CA GLY A 5 13.42 5.49 -17.28
C GLY A 5 12.50 6.61 -16.80
N TRP A 6 12.64 7.03 -15.54
CA TRP A 6 11.83 8.11 -14.95
C TRP A 6 12.07 9.47 -15.61
N TYR A 7 13.32 9.85 -15.87
CA TYR A 7 13.66 11.10 -16.56
C TYR A 7 13.19 11.11 -18.01
N VAL A 8 13.27 9.96 -18.69
CA VAL A 8 12.67 9.77 -20.01
C VAL A 8 11.16 9.97 -19.88
N GLU A 9 10.48 9.27 -18.99
CA GLU A 9 9.02 9.39 -18.80
C GLU A 9 8.54 10.81 -18.51
N GLN A 10 9.19 11.57 -17.62
CA GLN A 10 8.82 12.96 -17.36
C GLN A 10 9.01 13.86 -18.58
N SER A 11 10.16 13.72 -19.27
CA SER A 11 10.49 14.50 -20.46
C SER A 11 9.61 14.14 -21.67
N VAL A 12 9.18 12.87 -21.71
CA VAL A 12 8.41 12.25 -22.79
C VAL A 12 6.92 12.55 -22.66
N PHE A 13 6.35 12.42 -21.46
CA PHE A 13 4.91 12.53 -21.25
C PHE A 13 4.48 13.91 -20.76
N GLY A 14 5.41 14.81 -20.40
CA GLY A 14 5.11 16.16 -19.93
C GLY A 14 4.34 16.15 -18.60
N GLY A 15 4.65 15.17 -17.76
CA GLY A 15 3.97 14.82 -16.51
C GLY A 15 4.53 13.53 -15.93
N ARG A 16 4.10 13.15 -14.72
CA ARG A 16 4.47 11.87 -14.10
C ARG A 16 3.45 10.80 -14.49
N LEU A 17 3.93 9.63 -14.94
CA LEU A 17 3.11 8.44 -15.09
C LEU A 17 2.79 7.88 -13.71
N ASN A 18 1.52 7.68 -13.42
CA ASN A 18 1.10 6.93 -12.25
C ASN A 18 0.18 5.80 -12.68
N ILE A 19 0.34 4.65 -12.03
CA ILE A 19 -0.66 3.60 -11.99
C ILE A 19 -1.50 3.89 -10.76
N ALA A 20 -2.74 4.33 -10.95
CA ALA A 20 -3.68 4.31 -9.84
C ALA A 20 -4.39 2.98 -9.87
N ILE A 21 -4.27 2.28 -8.75
CA ILE A 21 -5.32 1.40 -8.28
C ILE A 21 -6.23 2.33 -7.49
N PHE A 22 -7.46 2.56 -7.97
CA PHE A 22 -8.43 3.43 -7.28
C PHE A 22 -9.39 2.58 -6.45
N PRO A 23 -9.07 2.33 -5.17
CA PRO A 23 -9.97 1.60 -4.29
C PRO A 23 -11.14 2.42 -3.73
N GLY A 24 -11.16 3.77 -3.84
CA GLY A 24 -12.21 4.50 -3.09
C GLY A 24 -12.48 5.98 -3.37
N ARG A 25 -11.80 6.66 -4.31
CA ARG A 25 -12.03 8.11 -4.52
C ARG A 25 -12.86 8.49 -5.74
N SER A 26 -13.13 7.56 -6.67
CA SER A 26 -14.02 7.82 -7.79
C SER A 26 -14.36 6.55 -8.56
N ASP A 27 -15.61 6.10 -8.46
CA ASP A 27 -16.17 5.03 -9.30
C ASP A 27 -16.19 5.37 -10.81
N SER A 28 -15.83 6.60 -11.18
CA SER A 28 -15.91 7.09 -12.56
C SER A 28 -14.76 6.57 -13.44
N LEU A 29 -13.68 6.06 -12.84
CA LEU A 29 -12.50 5.58 -13.56
C LEU A 29 -12.35 4.06 -13.46
N PRO A 30 -11.81 3.40 -14.51
CA PRO A 30 -11.41 2.00 -14.42
C PRO A 30 -10.38 1.80 -13.30
N PRO A 31 -10.37 0.62 -12.65
CA PRO A 31 -9.59 0.38 -11.43
C PRO A 31 -8.09 0.27 -11.66
N LEU A 32 -7.67 0.01 -12.90
CA LEU A 32 -6.29 0.09 -13.31
C LEU A 32 -6.21 1.11 -14.43
N THR A 33 -5.60 2.25 -14.13
CA THR A 33 -5.42 3.31 -15.11
C THR A 33 -4.01 3.87 -15.05
N LEU A 34 -3.44 4.05 -16.23
CA LEU A 34 -2.25 4.86 -16.44
C LEU A 34 -2.69 6.27 -16.73
N TYR A 35 -2.17 7.22 -15.98
CA TYR A 35 -2.44 8.62 -16.21
C TYR A 35 -1.19 9.47 -16.07
N SER A 36 -1.22 10.61 -16.74
CA SER A 36 -0.26 11.69 -16.58
C SER A 36 -0.88 12.82 -15.80
N LEU A 37 -0.13 13.30 -14.82
CA LEU A 37 -0.46 14.46 -14.02
C LEU A 37 0.27 15.70 -14.52
N ARG A 38 -0.40 16.85 -14.41
CA ARG A 38 0.31 18.13 -14.58
C ARG A 38 1.28 18.33 -13.43
N TRP A 39 2.39 18.96 -13.77
CA TRP A 39 3.39 19.41 -12.81
C TRP A 39 3.37 20.94 -12.71
N PRO A 40 3.48 21.53 -11.50
CA PRO A 40 3.37 20.89 -10.18
C PRO A 40 1.93 20.40 -9.87
N SER A 41 1.77 19.56 -8.85
CA SER A 41 0.53 18.84 -8.52
C SER A 41 0.28 18.79 -7.01
N ILE A 42 -0.98 18.94 -6.58
CA ILE A 42 -1.39 18.89 -5.17
C ILE A 42 -1.17 17.50 -4.55
N GLU A 43 -1.32 16.41 -5.32
CA GLU A 43 -1.14 15.03 -4.85
C GLU A 43 0.29 14.73 -4.37
N ARG A 44 1.26 15.58 -4.70
CA ARG A 44 2.68 15.38 -4.39
C ARG A 44 3.29 16.57 -3.67
N GLN A 45 2.48 17.53 -3.20
CA GLN A 45 2.99 18.71 -2.49
C GLN A 45 3.87 18.33 -1.29
N ALA A 46 3.49 17.27 -0.55
CA ALA A 46 4.24 16.78 0.60
C ALA A 46 5.62 16.22 0.25
N GLU A 47 5.90 15.92 -1.02
CA GLU A 47 7.21 15.40 -1.48
C GLU A 47 8.18 16.50 -1.89
N PHE A 48 7.74 17.77 -1.91
CA PHE A 48 8.54 18.88 -2.42
C PHE A 48 9.35 19.55 -1.33
N GLU A 49 10.65 19.74 -1.59
CA GLU A 49 11.50 20.64 -0.80
C GLU A 49 12.13 21.74 -1.67
N PRO A 50 11.89 23.03 -1.36
CA PRO A 50 10.93 23.53 -0.36
C PRO A 50 9.48 23.28 -0.81
N ALA A 51 8.59 23.02 0.14
CA ALA A 51 7.16 22.92 -0.16
C ALA A 51 6.64 24.26 -0.70
N ASP A 52 6.03 24.24 -1.89
CA ASP A 52 5.39 25.42 -2.46
C ASP A 52 3.99 25.57 -1.87
N SER A 53 3.88 26.08 -0.65
CA SER A 53 2.60 26.21 0.07
C SER A 53 1.64 27.25 -0.52
N ASN A 54 2.11 28.09 -1.45
CA ASN A 54 1.32 29.19 -2.02
C ASN A 54 1.07 29.01 -3.53
N GLY A 55 1.42 27.86 -4.10
CA GLY A 55 1.26 27.59 -5.53
C GLY A 55 -0.18 27.79 -5.99
N ALA A 56 -0.36 28.36 -7.19
CA ALA A 56 -1.71 28.57 -7.76
C ALA A 56 -2.50 27.27 -7.93
N TYR A 57 -1.80 26.13 -8.03
CA TYR A 57 -2.38 24.79 -8.12
C TYR A 57 -2.90 24.23 -6.79
N LEU A 58 -2.64 24.91 -5.67
CA LEU A 58 -3.12 24.56 -4.32
C LEU A 58 -4.27 25.44 -3.84
N GLN A 59 -4.59 26.50 -4.59
CA GLN A 59 -5.63 27.43 -4.19
C GLN A 59 -7.00 26.78 -4.30
N GLU A 60 -7.90 27.16 -3.40
CA GLU A 60 -9.31 26.74 -3.45
C GLU A 60 -9.92 27.01 -4.83
N GLY A 61 -10.58 26.01 -5.40
CA GLY A 61 -11.14 26.08 -6.75
C GLY A 61 -10.14 25.83 -7.88
N ALA A 62 -8.85 25.58 -7.59
CA ALA A 62 -7.87 25.22 -8.61
C ALA A 62 -8.30 23.93 -9.34
N VAL A 63 -8.25 23.96 -10.68
CA VAL A 63 -8.64 22.81 -11.50
C VAL A 63 -7.44 21.90 -11.72
N TYR A 64 -7.55 20.70 -11.18
CA TYR A 64 -6.63 19.60 -11.40
C TYR A 64 -7.06 18.82 -12.65
N ILE A 65 -6.12 18.53 -13.54
CA ILE A 65 -6.41 17.82 -14.81
C ILE A 65 -5.53 16.59 -14.93
N THR A 66 -6.19 15.45 -14.95
CA THR A 66 -5.58 14.13 -15.15
C THR A 66 -5.81 13.69 -16.58
N HIS A 67 -4.75 13.25 -17.28
CA HIS A 67 -4.88 12.72 -18.64
C HIS A 67 -4.61 11.22 -18.66
N HIS A 68 -5.59 10.43 -19.09
CA HIS A 68 -5.41 8.98 -19.23
C HIS A 68 -4.48 8.68 -20.41
N ILE A 69 -3.59 7.73 -20.20
CA ILE A 69 -2.74 7.16 -21.24
C ILE A 69 -3.26 5.76 -21.54
N PRO A 70 -3.70 5.48 -22.78
CA PRO A 70 -4.11 4.13 -23.16
C PRO A 70 -3.03 3.11 -22.82
N SER A 71 -3.38 1.98 -22.21
CA SER A 71 -2.42 0.93 -21.86
C SER A 71 -1.72 0.32 -23.08
N THR A 72 -2.31 0.46 -24.26
CA THR A 72 -1.70 0.06 -25.53
C THR A 72 -0.49 0.91 -25.91
N TRP A 73 -0.36 2.12 -25.37
CA TRP A 73 0.71 3.05 -25.75
C TRP A 73 2.07 2.72 -25.17
N PRO A 74 2.25 2.48 -23.86
CA PRO A 74 3.54 2.08 -23.33
C PRO A 74 4.11 0.84 -24.04
N SER A 75 3.29 -0.20 -24.23
CA SER A 75 3.69 -1.41 -24.97
C SER A 75 4.10 -1.10 -26.41
N LYS A 76 3.43 -0.13 -27.05
CA LYS A 76 3.73 0.28 -28.41
C LYS A 76 5.00 1.12 -28.51
N LEU A 77 5.27 2.02 -27.57
CA LEU A 77 6.51 2.80 -27.50
C LEU A 77 7.75 1.91 -27.41
N LEU A 78 7.58 0.70 -26.89
CA LEU A 78 8.64 -0.32 -26.79
C LEU A 78 8.74 -1.20 -28.05
N SER A 79 7.88 -0.99 -29.06
CA SER A 79 7.82 -1.82 -30.27
C SER A 79 8.52 -1.18 -31.47
N GLU A 80 9.16 -2.01 -32.29
CA GLU A 80 9.75 -1.58 -33.56
C GLU A 80 8.70 -0.99 -34.52
N ALA A 81 7.49 -1.54 -34.50
CA ALA A 81 6.36 -1.07 -35.32
C ALA A 81 5.99 0.39 -35.06
N PHE A 82 6.23 0.91 -33.84
CA PHE A 82 6.04 2.32 -33.53
C PHE A 82 7.13 3.20 -34.14
N TRP A 83 8.40 2.84 -33.91
CA TRP A 83 9.54 3.65 -34.33
C TRP A 83 9.76 3.66 -35.85
N ASN A 84 9.32 2.59 -36.54
CA ASN A 84 9.45 2.45 -37.99
C ASN A 84 8.18 2.84 -38.76
N SER A 85 7.07 3.19 -38.09
CA SER A 85 5.85 3.55 -38.80
C SER A 85 5.95 4.95 -39.39
N PRO A 86 5.63 5.13 -40.70
CA PRO A 86 5.60 6.45 -41.34
C PRO A 86 4.45 7.32 -40.85
N ASP A 87 3.47 6.72 -40.15
CA ASP A 87 2.31 7.42 -39.62
C ASP A 87 2.60 8.11 -38.29
N PHE A 88 3.75 7.86 -37.65
CA PHE A 88 4.12 8.50 -36.38
C PHE A 88 5.28 9.48 -36.57
N PRO A 89 5.28 10.64 -35.85
CA PRO A 89 6.39 11.56 -35.87
C PRO A 89 7.69 10.87 -35.44
N ARG A 90 8.78 11.12 -36.15
CA ARG A 90 10.09 10.57 -35.83
C ARG A 90 10.68 11.30 -34.64
N LYS A 91 11.65 10.66 -33.97
CA LYS A 91 12.45 11.28 -32.89
C LYS A 91 13.07 12.64 -33.30
N SER A 92 13.28 12.86 -34.61
CA SER A 92 13.80 14.10 -35.20
C SER A 92 12.80 15.27 -35.25
N ASP A 93 11.52 15.04 -34.96
CA ASP A 93 10.47 16.03 -35.22
C ASP A 93 10.33 17.07 -34.09
N ASN A 94 11.30 17.13 -33.17
CA ASN A 94 11.38 18.08 -32.04
C ASN A 94 10.19 18.08 -31.08
N PHE A 95 9.33 17.05 -31.09
CA PHE A 95 8.32 16.84 -30.06
C PHE A 95 8.08 15.35 -29.83
N PHE A 96 7.76 14.98 -28.59
CA PHE A 96 7.33 13.62 -28.27
C PHE A 96 5.82 13.47 -28.47
N HIS A 97 5.42 12.34 -29.06
CA HIS A 97 4.03 12.04 -29.34
C HIS A 97 3.30 11.50 -28.09
N ASN A 98 2.73 12.42 -27.29
CA ASN A 98 1.77 12.09 -26.23
C ASN A 98 0.41 12.80 -26.46
N PRO A 99 -0.42 12.37 -27.43
CA PRO A 99 -1.77 12.87 -27.56
C PRO A 99 -2.52 12.72 -26.23
N ARG A 100 -2.87 13.84 -25.62
CA ARG A 100 -3.78 13.87 -24.49
C ARG A 100 -5.17 13.53 -25.04
N LEU A 101 -5.55 12.26 -24.96
CA LEU A 101 -6.78 11.73 -25.57
C LEU A 101 -7.98 11.77 -24.64
N PHE A 102 -7.77 11.47 -23.37
CA PHE A 102 -8.82 11.45 -22.38
C PHE A 102 -8.41 12.30 -21.19
N ARG A 103 -9.36 13.02 -20.61
CA ARG A 103 -9.13 13.80 -19.40
C ARG A 103 -10.24 13.61 -18.39
N SER A 104 -9.87 13.65 -17.12
CA SER A 104 -10.77 13.96 -16.01
C SER A 104 -10.29 15.22 -15.32
N THR A 105 -11.20 15.92 -14.67
CA THR A 105 -10.92 17.12 -13.89
C THR A 105 -11.36 16.91 -12.45
N SER A 106 -10.56 17.40 -11.52
CA SER A 106 -10.89 17.49 -10.10
C SER A 106 -10.70 18.93 -9.65
N VAL A 107 -11.30 19.31 -8.54
CA VAL A 107 -11.19 20.64 -7.97
C VAL A 107 -10.50 20.54 -6.63
N VAL A 108 -9.62 21.50 -6.33
CA VAL A 108 -9.05 21.62 -4.99
C VAL A 108 -10.09 22.25 -4.07
N GLN A 109 -10.45 21.53 -3.01
CA GLN A 109 -11.32 21.98 -1.95
C GLN A 109 -10.79 21.55 -0.59
N ASP A 110 -10.67 22.50 0.34
CA ASP A 110 -10.15 22.28 1.70
C ASP A 110 -8.74 21.64 1.71
N GLY A 111 -7.92 21.97 0.72
CA GLY A 111 -6.58 21.40 0.55
C GLY A 111 -6.55 19.96 0.03
N GLU A 112 -7.69 19.40 -0.35
CA GLU A 112 -7.80 18.08 -0.97
C GLU A 112 -8.38 18.15 -2.39
N LEU A 113 -8.15 17.09 -3.17
CA LEU A 113 -8.85 16.93 -4.45
C LEU A 113 -10.24 16.35 -4.20
N THR A 114 -11.26 17.13 -4.54
CA THR A 114 -12.66 16.71 -4.53
C THR A 114 -13.19 16.52 -5.94
N GLU A 115 -14.27 15.73 -6.05
CA GLU A 115 -15.06 15.47 -7.26
C GLU A 115 -14.23 15.16 -8.52
N VAL A 116 -13.93 13.88 -8.77
CA VAL A 116 -13.38 13.47 -10.06
C VAL A 116 -14.50 13.46 -11.10
N SER A 117 -14.44 14.37 -12.07
CA SER A 117 -15.33 14.34 -13.22
C SER A 117 -15.19 13.02 -13.97
N GLU A 118 -16.27 12.56 -14.59
CA GLU A 118 -16.18 11.45 -15.54
C GLU A 118 -15.09 11.68 -16.59
N MET A 119 -14.42 10.61 -16.98
CA MET A 119 -13.39 10.68 -17.99
C MET A 119 -14.00 10.96 -19.36
N ARG A 120 -13.56 12.06 -19.98
CA ARG A 120 -14.06 12.52 -21.27
C ARG A 120 -12.98 12.43 -22.32
N ALA A 121 -13.35 11.98 -23.51
CA ALA A 121 -12.55 12.16 -24.71
C ALA A 121 -12.32 13.66 -24.94
N ILE A 122 -11.07 14.06 -25.09
CA ILE A 122 -10.72 15.38 -25.58
C ILE A 122 -11.11 15.38 -27.06
N GLY A 123 -12.05 16.26 -27.41
CA GLY A 123 -12.52 16.39 -28.79
C GLY A 123 -11.35 16.51 -29.78
N PRO A 124 -11.55 16.15 -31.05
CA PRO A 124 -10.47 16.04 -32.03
C PRO A 124 -9.80 17.41 -32.24
N ASN A 125 -8.73 17.68 -31.50
CA ASN A 125 -7.80 18.74 -31.87
C ASN A 125 -7.07 18.26 -33.12
N GLN A 126 -6.85 19.15 -34.09
CA GLN A 126 -6.28 18.81 -35.40
C GLN A 126 -5.02 17.95 -35.37
N ARG A 127 -4.24 17.93 -34.27
CA ARG A 127 -3.06 17.05 -34.12
C ARG A 127 -3.38 15.63 -33.65
N ASN A 128 -4.39 15.44 -32.80
CA ASN A 128 -4.68 14.12 -32.21
C ASN A 128 -5.51 13.25 -33.19
N SER A 129 -6.36 13.87 -34.01
CA SER A 129 -7.19 13.15 -34.99
C SER A 129 -6.47 12.78 -36.29
N GLN A 130 -5.19 13.12 -36.44
CA GLN A 130 -4.40 12.79 -37.64
C GLN A 130 -4.02 11.31 -37.73
N TYR A 131 -4.03 10.60 -36.60
CA TYR A 131 -3.57 9.21 -36.54
C TYR A 131 -4.76 8.24 -36.56
N PRO A 132 -4.84 7.33 -37.55
CA PRO A 132 -5.95 6.37 -37.66
C PRO A 132 -6.23 5.59 -36.37
N GLU A 133 -5.18 5.20 -35.65
CA GLU A 133 -5.31 4.47 -34.39
C GLU A 133 -5.84 5.33 -33.24
N THR A 134 -5.48 6.62 -33.19
CA THR A 134 -6.04 7.53 -32.18
C THR A 134 -7.52 7.72 -32.42
N LYS A 135 -7.94 7.79 -33.69
CA LYS A 135 -9.35 7.84 -34.06
C LYS A 135 -10.08 6.57 -33.64
N ALA A 136 -9.51 5.39 -33.92
CA ALA A 136 -10.08 4.12 -33.47
C ALA A 136 -10.21 4.04 -31.94
N LEU A 137 -9.19 4.48 -31.18
CA LEU A 137 -9.25 4.52 -29.72
C LEU A 137 -10.33 5.46 -29.19
N LEU A 138 -10.54 6.62 -29.84
CA LEU A 138 -11.59 7.57 -29.46
C LEU A 138 -13.00 7.03 -29.80
N GLU A 139 -13.15 6.29 -30.90
CA GLU A 139 -14.39 5.60 -31.28
C GLU A 139 -14.70 4.45 -30.30
N ASP A 140 -13.70 3.62 -30.01
CA ASP A 140 -13.82 2.50 -29.06
C ASP A 140 -14.09 3.00 -27.64
N TRP A 141 -13.58 4.17 -27.26
CA TRP A 141 -13.76 4.73 -25.92
C TRP A 141 -15.24 4.87 -25.53
N THR A 142 -16.09 5.36 -26.43
CA THR A 142 -17.53 5.47 -26.14
C THR A 142 -18.15 4.12 -25.85
N HIS A 143 -17.76 3.08 -26.60
CA HIS A 143 -18.21 1.72 -26.38
C HIS A 143 -17.69 1.14 -25.06
N LEU A 144 -16.40 1.33 -24.76
CA LEU A 144 -15.75 0.85 -23.54
C LEU A 144 -16.30 1.55 -22.28
N VAL A 145 -16.58 2.85 -22.36
CA VAL A 145 -17.25 3.60 -21.27
C VAL A 145 -18.65 3.06 -21.03
N ALA A 146 -19.41 2.76 -22.07
CA ALA A 146 -20.74 2.16 -21.90
C ALA A 146 -20.65 0.78 -21.22
N ILE A 147 -19.71 -0.07 -21.62
CA ILE A 147 -19.45 -1.36 -20.97
C ILE A 147 -19.04 -1.16 -19.51
N TRP A 148 -18.13 -0.23 -19.24
CA TRP A 148 -17.71 0.10 -17.88
C TRP A 148 -18.91 0.53 -17.04
N SER A 149 -19.61 1.59 -17.46
CA SER A 149 -20.69 2.21 -16.69
C SER A 149 -21.88 1.28 -16.45
N HIS A 150 -22.26 0.44 -17.43
CA HIS A 150 -23.49 -0.34 -17.35
C HIS A 150 -23.29 -1.80 -16.93
N ILE A 151 -22.11 -2.38 -17.18
CA ILE A 151 -21.86 -3.81 -16.93
C ILE A 151 -20.81 -3.98 -15.83
N ARG A 152 -19.63 -3.38 -15.99
CA ARG A 152 -18.49 -3.68 -15.12
C ARG A 152 -18.51 -2.89 -13.82
N ARG A 153 -18.95 -1.64 -13.80
CA ARG A 153 -18.94 -0.76 -12.63
C ARG A 153 -19.81 -1.32 -11.48
N PRO A 154 -21.07 -1.77 -11.72
CA PRO A 154 -21.87 -2.37 -10.65
C PRO A 154 -21.22 -3.64 -10.07
N TRP A 155 -20.78 -4.55 -10.95
CA TRP A 155 -20.06 -5.76 -10.56
C TRP A 155 -18.78 -5.43 -9.78
N PHE A 156 -17.98 -4.50 -10.29
CA PHE A 156 -16.72 -4.08 -9.68
C PHE A 156 -16.96 -3.49 -8.29
N GLY A 157 -17.98 -2.64 -8.11
CA GLY A 157 -18.32 -2.11 -6.79
C GLY A 157 -18.70 -3.20 -5.78
N ILE A 158 -19.41 -4.25 -6.21
CA ILE A 158 -19.74 -5.40 -5.34
C ILE A 158 -18.48 -6.19 -5.01
N ALA A 159 -17.69 -6.55 -6.02
CA ALA A 159 -16.45 -7.31 -5.85
C ALA A 159 -15.42 -6.53 -5.00
N LEU A 160 -15.36 -5.21 -5.17
CA LEU A 160 -14.46 -4.32 -4.43
C LEU A 160 -14.82 -4.25 -2.95
N ARG A 161 -16.12 -4.13 -2.61
CA ARG A 161 -16.57 -4.20 -1.22
C ARG A 161 -16.24 -5.55 -0.60
N ALA A 162 -16.58 -6.64 -1.30
CA ALA A 162 -16.27 -7.99 -0.84
C ALA A 162 -14.76 -8.21 -0.65
N TRP A 163 -13.91 -7.62 -1.51
CA TRP A 163 -12.45 -7.67 -1.35
C TRP A 163 -11.95 -6.75 -0.23
N GLY A 164 -12.54 -5.56 -0.08
CA GLY A 164 -12.25 -4.58 0.96
C GLY A 164 -12.44 -5.10 2.38
N ASP A 165 -13.39 -6.01 2.56
CA ASP A 165 -13.67 -6.70 3.82
C ASP A 165 -12.71 -7.87 4.10
N THR A 166 -11.61 -7.98 3.35
CA THR A 166 -10.62 -9.05 3.50
C THR A 166 -9.23 -8.52 3.83
N PRO A 167 -8.36 -9.32 4.46
CA PRO A 167 -7.00 -8.88 4.74
C PRO A 167 -6.15 -8.67 3.47
N TRP A 168 -6.57 -9.12 2.29
CA TRP A 168 -5.80 -8.87 1.06
C TRP A 168 -5.87 -7.41 0.58
N TRP A 169 -6.92 -6.69 0.98
CA TRP A 169 -7.16 -5.30 0.60
C TRP A 169 -6.07 -4.34 1.04
N ASN A 170 -5.52 -4.56 2.24
CA ASN A 170 -4.60 -3.61 2.86
C ASN A 170 -3.19 -3.75 2.28
N GLY A 171 -2.99 -3.17 1.10
CA GLY A 171 -1.70 -3.09 0.39
C GLY A 171 -0.55 -2.61 1.27
N PRO A 172 -0.68 -1.47 1.99
CA PRO A 172 0.37 -0.97 2.88
C PRO A 172 0.85 -2.00 3.93
N ARG A 173 -0.07 -2.74 4.56
CA ARG A 173 0.27 -3.79 5.54
C ARG A 173 0.98 -4.99 4.90
N ARG A 174 0.68 -5.29 3.64
CA ARG A 174 1.38 -6.33 2.87
C ARG A 174 2.82 -5.93 2.54
N ASP A 175 3.02 -4.66 2.18
CA ASP A 175 4.35 -4.11 1.92
C ASP A 175 5.21 -4.16 3.18
N GLN A 176 4.62 -3.84 4.35
CA GLN A 176 5.28 -3.97 5.66
C GLN A 176 5.82 -5.39 5.93
N ILE A 177 5.11 -6.46 5.54
CA ILE A 177 5.61 -7.83 5.71
C ILE A 177 6.86 -8.09 4.87
N SER A 178 6.91 -7.53 3.66
CA SER A 178 8.08 -7.63 2.78
C SER A 178 9.26 -6.82 3.33
N LEU A 179 9.00 -5.58 3.78
CA LEU A 179 9.99 -4.72 4.43
C LEU A 179 10.56 -5.38 5.70
N PHE A 180 9.70 -6.04 6.49
CA PHE A 180 10.13 -6.79 7.68
C PHE A 180 11.08 -7.92 7.29
N ALA A 181 10.75 -8.71 6.27
CA ALA A 181 11.60 -9.81 5.84
C ALA A 181 12.99 -9.32 5.40
N ASP A 182 13.06 -8.20 4.66
CA ASP A 182 14.30 -7.57 4.25
C ASP A 182 15.12 -7.04 5.45
N ALA A 183 14.45 -6.36 6.39
CA ALA A 183 15.08 -5.88 7.62
C ALA A 183 15.56 -7.03 8.51
N PHE A 184 14.81 -8.12 8.59
CA PHE A 184 15.12 -9.32 9.37
C PHE A 184 16.35 -10.04 8.81
N ALA A 185 16.45 -10.13 7.47
CA ALA A 185 17.62 -10.68 6.79
C ALA A 185 18.88 -9.85 7.09
N LYS A 186 18.74 -8.52 7.21
CA LYS A 186 19.81 -7.59 7.58
C LYS A 186 20.05 -7.50 9.09
N LYS A 187 19.21 -8.14 9.91
CA LYS A 187 19.21 -8.03 11.38
C LYS A 187 19.09 -6.59 11.89
N SER A 188 18.35 -5.73 11.18
CA SER A 188 18.01 -4.39 11.69
C SER A 188 16.91 -4.49 12.74
N HIS A 189 17.29 -4.37 14.01
CA HIS A 189 16.35 -4.54 15.11
C HIS A 189 15.31 -3.42 15.14
N VAL A 190 15.72 -2.16 14.98
CA VAL A 190 14.80 -1.02 15.08
C VAL A 190 13.78 -1.03 13.94
N GLN A 191 14.20 -1.28 12.69
CA GLN A 191 13.26 -1.40 11.57
C GLN A 191 12.29 -2.56 11.75
N CYS A 192 12.78 -3.75 12.11
CA CYS A 192 11.92 -4.90 12.36
C CYS A 192 10.90 -4.65 13.48
N ALA A 193 11.34 -4.04 14.58
CA ALA A 193 10.49 -3.76 15.72
C ALA A 193 9.46 -2.68 15.40
N THR A 194 9.84 -1.62 14.66
CA THR A 194 8.91 -0.56 14.23
C THR A 194 7.79 -1.15 13.38
N ILE A 195 8.15 -1.97 12.38
CA ILE A 195 7.16 -2.62 11.51
C ILE A 195 6.26 -3.59 12.30
N ALA A 196 6.84 -4.35 13.24
CA ALA A 196 6.08 -5.28 14.06
C ALA A 196 5.09 -4.54 14.99
N ASP A 197 5.55 -3.48 15.65
CA ASP A 197 4.73 -2.64 16.53
C ASP A 197 3.61 -1.95 15.71
N ASP A 198 3.90 -1.45 14.49
CA ASP A 198 2.90 -0.87 13.59
C ASP A 198 1.78 -1.84 13.18
N LEU A 199 2.09 -3.12 12.95
CA LEU A 199 1.10 -4.16 12.66
C LEU A 199 0.32 -4.57 13.90
N LEU A 200 0.98 -4.53 15.06
CA LEU A 200 0.38 -4.91 16.34
C LEU A 200 -0.70 -3.90 16.76
N GLN A 201 -0.48 -2.61 16.50
CA GLN A 201 -1.43 -1.53 16.78
C GLN A 201 -2.69 -1.52 15.90
N GLU A 202 -2.82 -2.44 14.94
CA GLU A 202 -4.11 -2.68 14.25
C GLU A 202 -5.21 -3.13 15.23
N ILE A 203 -4.80 -3.69 16.38
CA ILE A 203 -5.67 -3.81 17.55
C ILE A 203 -5.02 -2.99 18.66
N PRO A 204 -5.70 -1.99 19.26
CA PRO A 204 -5.20 -1.18 20.36
C PRO A 204 -5.14 -1.98 21.67
N TRP A 205 -4.26 -2.97 21.69
CA TRP A 205 -4.10 -3.94 22.78
C TRP A 205 -3.53 -3.36 24.07
N GLY A 206 -3.11 -2.09 24.09
CA GLY A 206 -2.70 -1.39 25.31
C GLY A 206 -3.83 -0.59 25.97
N ASP A 207 -4.95 -0.39 25.27
CA ASP A 207 -6.04 0.51 25.70
C ASP A 207 -7.08 -0.22 26.59
N GLY A 208 -6.86 -1.50 26.84
CA GLY A 208 -7.67 -2.33 27.70
C GLY A 208 -8.49 -3.37 26.96
N ARG A 209 -9.12 -4.24 27.75
CA ARG A 209 -9.80 -5.44 27.23
C ARG A 209 -11.01 -5.12 26.36
N ASP A 210 -11.82 -4.15 26.75
CA ASP A 210 -13.05 -3.84 26.01
C ASP A 210 -12.73 -3.29 24.61
N GLU A 211 -11.69 -2.48 24.48
CA GLU A 211 -11.21 -2.01 23.18
C GLU A 211 -10.63 -3.16 22.37
N TYR A 212 -9.74 -3.97 22.96
CA TYR A 212 -9.20 -5.17 22.32
C TYR A 212 -10.28 -6.09 21.74
N LEU A 213 -11.39 -6.28 22.48
CA LEU A 213 -12.50 -7.10 22.01
C LEU A 213 -13.30 -6.49 20.85
N GLN A 214 -13.44 -5.16 20.77
CA GLN A 214 -14.21 -4.52 19.69
C GLN A 214 -13.60 -4.77 18.30
N HIS A 215 -12.29 -4.94 18.24
CA HIS A 215 -11.53 -5.17 17.01
C HIS A 215 -11.42 -6.65 16.61
N LEU A 216 -11.70 -7.58 17.54
CA LEU A 216 -11.68 -9.01 17.23
C LEU A 216 -12.98 -9.47 16.55
N PRO A 217 -12.91 -10.39 15.57
CA PRO A 217 -14.09 -10.96 14.93
C PRO A 217 -15.08 -11.56 15.93
N GLU A 218 -16.37 -11.32 15.70
CA GLU A 218 -17.49 -11.88 16.46
C GLU A 218 -18.65 -12.25 15.51
N ASN A 219 -19.69 -12.89 16.00
CA ASN A 219 -20.84 -13.29 15.19
C ASN A 219 -21.38 -12.13 14.31
N GLY A 220 -21.15 -12.22 13.00
CA GLY A 220 -21.58 -11.22 12.02
C GLY A 220 -20.58 -10.10 11.73
N ASN A 221 -19.46 -10.00 12.47
CA ASN A 221 -18.38 -9.07 12.22
C ASN A 221 -17.11 -9.83 11.77
N THR A 222 -16.64 -9.52 10.56
CA THR A 222 -15.46 -10.14 9.95
C THR A 222 -14.27 -9.18 9.91
N SER A 223 -13.90 -8.61 11.06
CA SER A 223 -12.70 -7.77 11.14
C SER A 223 -11.48 -8.52 10.61
N SER A 224 -10.63 -7.82 9.86
CA SER A 224 -9.36 -8.34 9.35
C SER A 224 -8.17 -7.98 10.25
N GLU A 225 -8.39 -7.13 11.26
CA GLU A 225 -7.34 -6.58 12.13
C GLU A 225 -6.62 -7.66 12.94
N TRP A 226 -7.33 -8.72 13.36
CA TRP A 226 -6.74 -9.86 14.06
C TRP A 226 -5.58 -10.50 13.30
N ALA A 227 -5.64 -10.51 11.96
CA ALA A 227 -4.62 -11.15 11.13
C ALA A 227 -3.32 -10.34 11.19
N TRP A 228 -3.42 -9.02 11.09
CA TRP A 228 -2.27 -8.12 11.20
C TRP A 228 -1.68 -8.13 12.60
N HIS A 229 -2.53 -8.09 13.62
CA HIS A 229 -2.11 -8.19 15.00
C HIS A 229 -1.36 -9.51 15.26
N ALA A 230 -1.89 -10.65 14.79
CA ALA A 230 -1.20 -11.94 14.88
C ALA A 230 0.15 -11.93 14.15
N ILE A 231 0.24 -11.32 12.98
CA ILE A 231 1.48 -11.19 12.22
C ILE A 231 2.50 -10.33 13.00
N GLY A 232 2.06 -9.22 13.59
CA GLY A 232 2.90 -8.40 14.48
C GLY A 232 3.45 -9.20 15.67
N LEU A 233 2.60 -10.02 16.30
CA LEU A 233 3.02 -10.94 17.37
C LEU A 233 4.04 -11.98 16.88
N LEU A 234 3.85 -12.57 15.69
CA LEU A 234 4.84 -13.48 15.08
C LEU A 234 6.17 -12.77 14.82
N MET A 235 6.11 -11.53 14.32
CA MET A 235 7.29 -10.72 14.09
C MET A 235 8.03 -10.46 15.40
N LEU A 236 7.37 -9.97 16.44
CA LEU A 236 7.99 -9.77 17.77
C LEU A 236 8.55 -11.07 18.36
N ALA A 237 7.82 -12.18 18.21
CA ALA A 237 8.30 -13.50 18.61
C ALA A 237 9.55 -13.95 17.83
N SER A 238 9.87 -13.36 16.68
CA SER A 238 11.08 -13.65 15.89
C SER A 238 12.28 -12.74 16.23
N LEU A 239 12.07 -11.68 17.03
CA LEU A 239 13.11 -10.73 17.43
C LEU A 239 13.71 -11.06 18.81
N PRO A 240 14.91 -10.54 19.13
CA PRO A 240 15.38 -10.43 20.50
C PRO A 240 14.44 -9.56 21.35
N LEU A 241 14.24 -9.91 22.62
CA LEU A 241 13.50 -9.08 23.55
C LEU A 241 14.27 -7.79 23.87
N ARG A 242 13.53 -6.68 23.92
CA ARG A 242 14.07 -5.35 24.21
C ARG A 242 13.81 -5.02 25.66
N HIS A 243 14.85 -5.03 26.49
CA HIS A 243 14.75 -4.58 27.90
C HIS A 243 14.79 -3.06 28.06
N ARG A 244 15.11 -2.33 26.99
CA ARG A 244 15.19 -0.86 26.95
C ARG A 244 14.87 -0.36 25.55
N ALA A 245 14.56 0.92 25.45
CA ALA A 245 14.40 1.56 24.15
C ALA A 245 15.69 1.44 23.30
N LEU A 246 15.50 1.25 22.00
CA LEU A 246 16.55 1.21 20.99
C LEU A 246 16.42 2.45 20.10
N PHE A 247 17.58 2.91 19.63
CA PHE A 247 17.69 4.11 18.80
C PHE A 247 18.48 3.73 17.56
N GLU A 248 17.91 3.99 16.39
CA GLU A 248 18.64 3.98 15.13
C GLU A 248 18.64 5.41 14.60
N THR A 249 19.84 6.00 14.52
CA THR A 249 20.00 7.25 13.82
C THR A 249 19.94 6.92 12.35
N ALA A 250 18.89 7.37 11.66
CA ALA A 250 18.86 7.30 10.20
C ALA A 250 20.17 7.92 9.69
N LEU A 251 20.97 7.13 8.97
CA LEU A 251 22.13 7.68 8.27
C LEU A 251 21.61 8.80 7.37
N GLN A 252 22.23 9.98 7.47
CA GLN A 252 21.91 11.20 6.71
C GLN A 252 22.17 11.05 5.20
N ASP A 253 21.73 9.97 4.57
CA ASP A 253 21.64 9.94 3.13
C ASP A 253 20.30 10.56 2.76
N ARG A 254 20.32 11.88 2.58
CA ARG A 254 19.28 12.60 1.81
C ARG A 254 19.30 12.04 0.40
N SER A 255 18.72 10.86 0.22
CA SER A 255 18.53 10.23 -1.07
C SER A 255 17.34 10.91 -1.75
N TRP A 256 17.54 12.16 -2.17
CA TRP A 256 16.65 12.78 -3.13
C TRP A 256 16.69 11.93 -4.39
N ILE A 257 15.53 11.45 -4.83
CA ILE A 257 15.47 10.72 -6.09
C ILE A 257 15.63 11.69 -7.26
N VAL A 258 15.21 12.95 -7.08
CA VAL A 258 15.22 13.96 -8.14
C VAL A 258 15.62 15.33 -7.61
N GLU A 259 16.53 15.98 -8.34
CA GLU A 259 16.87 17.39 -8.22
C GLU A 259 16.42 18.12 -9.50
N LEU A 260 15.53 19.09 -9.38
CA LEU A 260 14.99 19.86 -10.50
C LEU A 260 15.44 21.31 -10.41
N ALA A 261 16.40 21.69 -11.26
CA ALA A 261 16.81 23.08 -11.42
C ALA A 261 15.76 23.88 -12.22
N PRO A 262 15.47 25.13 -11.84
CA PRO A 262 14.46 25.93 -12.51
C PRO A 262 14.89 26.32 -13.93
N SER A 263 13.95 26.30 -14.87
CA SER A 263 14.18 26.79 -16.23
C SER A 263 14.25 28.33 -16.26
N ARG A 264 14.73 28.91 -17.37
CA ARG A 264 14.74 30.38 -17.55
C ARG A 264 13.35 31.00 -17.44
N ASP A 265 12.34 30.31 -17.97
CA ASP A 265 10.95 30.76 -17.91
C ASP A 265 10.40 30.68 -16.48
N ALA A 266 10.76 29.63 -15.73
CA ALA A 266 10.39 29.47 -14.33
C ALA A 266 11.02 30.56 -13.44
N ILE A 267 12.30 30.87 -13.66
CA ILE A 267 13.00 31.97 -12.96
C ILE A 267 12.30 33.31 -13.26
N THR A 268 11.89 33.54 -14.52
CA THR A 268 11.18 34.76 -14.92
C THR A 268 9.80 34.86 -14.26
N ALA A 269 9.15 33.73 -13.99
CA ALA A 269 7.89 33.64 -13.25
C ALA A 269 8.06 33.69 -11.71
N GLY A 270 9.27 33.87 -11.20
CA GLY A 270 9.55 33.96 -9.76
C GLY A 270 9.80 32.61 -9.06
N HIS A 271 9.95 31.53 -9.82
CA HIS A 271 10.31 30.21 -9.31
C HIS A 271 11.82 29.98 -9.51
N ASP A 272 12.63 30.59 -8.65
CA ASP A 272 14.09 30.65 -8.76
C ASP A 272 14.84 29.59 -7.91
N LYS A 273 14.09 28.75 -7.18
CA LYS A 273 14.65 27.71 -6.32
C LYS A 273 14.69 26.34 -7.02
N THR A 274 15.75 25.60 -6.76
CA THR A 274 15.81 24.16 -7.05
C THR A 274 14.76 23.43 -6.21
N VAL A 275 14.04 22.50 -6.84
CA VAL A 275 13.06 21.64 -6.17
C VAL A 275 13.64 20.24 -6.04
N TYR A 276 13.63 19.71 -4.83
CA TYR A 276 14.00 18.32 -4.54
C TYR A 276 12.74 17.49 -4.34
N ILE A 277 12.75 16.26 -4.86
CA ILE A 277 11.69 15.28 -4.67
C ILE A 277 12.25 14.10 -3.89
N GLY A 278 11.70 13.86 -2.70
CA GLY A 278 12.06 12.72 -1.86
C GLY A 278 11.57 11.39 -2.44
N SER A 279 12.20 10.29 -2.02
CA SER A 279 11.56 8.98 -2.14
C SER A 279 10.27 9.01 -1.34
N SER A 280 9.14 8.71 -1.96
CA SER A 280 7.82 8.69 -1.32
C SER A 280 7.65 7.60 -0.25
N LEU A 281 8.75 7.02 0.24
CA LEU A 281 8.81 6.19 1.43
C LEU A 281 9.25 7.07 2.60
N GLY A 282 8.34 7.95 3.03
CA GLY A 282 7.97 8.22 4.43
C GLY A 282 9.00 8.60 5.49
N ASP A 283 10.30 8.60 5.23
CA ASP A 283 11.27 8.86 6.28
C ASP A 283 11.68 10.34 6.24
N ASP A 284 11.15 11.12 7.19
CA ASP A 284 11.77 12.40 7.54
C ASP A 284 13.26 12.11 7.80
N PRO A 285 14.19 12.76 7.08
CA PRO A 285 15.63 12.53 7.27
C PRO A 285 16.13 12.92 8.67
N ASN A 286 15.30 13.57 9.49
CA ASN A 286 15.55 13.84 10.91
C ASN A 286 14.77 12.91 11.87
N SER A 287 13.97 11.96 11.37
CA SER A 287 13.31 11.00 12.23
C SER A 287 14.33 10.01 12.78
N SER A 288 14.76 10.25 14.03
CA SER A 288 15.36 9.18 14.81
C SER A 288 14.27 8.14 15.06
N LEU A 289 14.45 6.92 14.53
CA LEU A 289 13.56 5.82 14.87
C LEU A 289 13.86 5.39 16.30
N VAL A 290 12.89 5.60 17.18
CA VAL A 290 12.93 5.16 18.57
C VAL A 290 11.92 4.04 18.71
N VAL A 291 12.39 2.87 19.13
CA VAL A 291 11.52 1.74 19.47
C VAL A 291 11.63 1.49 20.96
N ASN A 292 10.48 1.34 21.64
CA ASN A 292 10.43 1.17 23.08
C ASN A 292 10.88 -0.24 23.51
N ALA A 293 10.98 -0.44 24.83
CA ALA A 293 11.13 -1.78 25.40
C ALA A 293 9.96 -2.68 24.95
N SER A 294 10.21 -3.98 24.89
CA SER A 294 9.20 -4.97 24.55
C SER A 294 8.16 -5.02 25.65
N VAL A 295 6.88 -4.99 25.26
CA VAL A 295 5.72 -5.09 26.13
C VAL A 295 4.80 -6.19 25.63
N LEU A 296 4.06 -6.82 26.53
CA LEU A 296 3.07 -7.84 26.21
C LEU A 296 1.78 -7.51 26.96
N TYR A 297 0.68 -7.39 26.24
CA TYR A 297 -0.65 -7.28 26.83
C TYR A 297 -1.46 -8.55 26.49
N ASP A 298 -1.97 -9.24 27.52
CA ASP A 298 -2.83 -10.42 27.34
C ASP A 298 -4.26 -10.11 27.78
N HIS A 299 -5.06 -9.55 26.88
CA HIS A 299 -6.48 -9.28 27.09
C HIS A 299 -7.40 -10.47 26.73
N THR A 300 -6.83 -11.66 26.48
CA THR A 300 -7.64 -12.84 26.15
C THR A 300 -8.35 -13.43 27.37
N LYS A 301 -7.92 -13.03 28.57
CA LYS A 301 -8.48 -13.40 29.87
C LYS A 301 -9.33 -12.25 30.45
N PRO A 302 -10.33 -12.53 31.32
CA PRO A 302 -11.16 -11.48 31.92
C PRO A 302 -10.40 -10.43 32.73
N ASP A 303 -9.34 -10.84 33.40
CA ASP A 303 -8.42 -10.04 34.22
C ASP A 303 -7.12 -9.67 33.50
N GLY A 304 -7.15 -9.77 32.16
CA GLY A 304 -6.01 -9.55 31.29
C GLY A 304 -5.48 -8.12 31.28
N GLY A 305 -4.16 -7.97 31.21
CA GLY A 305 -3.45 -6.69 31.23
C GLY A 305 -2.01 -6.83 30.73
N GLU A 306 -1.15 -5.90 31.10
CA GLU A 306 0.29 -6.00 30.86
C GLU A 306 0.86 -7.22 31.60
N VAL A 307 1.73 -7.96 30.93
CA VAL A 307 2.34 -9.19 31.43
C VAL A 307 3.81 -8.91 31.75
N ASP A 308 4.17 -9.08 33.03
CA ASP A 308 5.57 -8.99 33.49
C ASP A 308 6.35 -10.28 33.18
N ASP A 309 7.69 -10.17 33.12
CA ASP A 309 8.65 -11.29 33.02
C ASP A 309 8.36 -12.29 31.88
N PHE A 310 7.84 -11.80 30.76
CA PHE A 310 7.49 -12.63 29.60
C PHE A 310 8.68 -12.95 28.68
N THR A 311 8.46 -13.91 27.79
CA THR A 311 9.39 -14.40 26.77
C THR A 311 8.77 -14.32 25.37
N GLN A 312 9.55 -14.62 24.31
CA GLN A 312 8.99 -14.74 22.96
C GLN A 312 7.94 -15.84 22.82
N LEU A 313 7.95 -16.86 23.70
CA LEU A 313 6.95 -17.91 23.69
C LEU A 313 5.57 -17.38 24.08
N ASP A 314 5.52 -16.33 24.90
CA ASP A 314 4.27 -15.73 25.37
C ASP A 314 3.55 -14.95 24.25
N TYR A 315 4.28 -14.31 23.33
CA TYR A 315 3.69 -13.77 22.10
C TYR A 315 3.03 -14.87 21.25
N LEU A 316 3.68 -16.04 21.13
CA LEU A 316 3.13 -17.18 20.38
C LEU A 316 1.92 -17.80 21.10
N ALA A 317 1.95 -17.84 22.43
CA ALA A 317 0.82 -18.28 23.24
C ALA A 317 -0.38 -17.34 23.08
N LEU A 318 -0.15 -16.03 23.07
CA LEU A 318 -1.19 -15.02 22.88
C LEU A 318 -1.94 -15.20 21.55
N ILE A 319 -1.25 -15.52 20.45
CA ILE A 319 -1.90 -15.83 19.16
C ILE A 319 -2.90 -16.99 19.32
N THR A 320 -2.50 -18.04 20.06
CA THR A 320 -3.36 -19.20 20.30
C THR A 320 -4.57 -18.84 21.15
N SER A 321 -4.35 -18.07 22.22
CA SER A 321 -5.43 -17.59 23.09
C SER A 321 -6.39 -16.66 22.35
N MET A 322 -5.89 -15.79 21.47
CA MET A 322 -6.69 -14.90 20.64
C MET A 322 -7.56 -15.70 19.66
N ILE A 323 -7.00 -16.67 18.94
CA ILE A 323 -7.77 -17.54 18.02
C ILE A 323 -8.86 -18.31 18.79
N ALA A 324 -8.54 -18.82 19.98
CA ALA A 324 -9.51 -19.49 20.83
C ALA A 324 -10.63 -18.55 21.31
N LEU A 325 -10.29 -17.31 21.67
CA LEU A 325 -11.26 -16.29 22.05
C LEU A 325 -12.19 -15.90 20.89
N ILE A 326 -11.66 -15.74 19.68
CA ILE A 326 -12.47 -15.50 18.47
C ILE A 326 -13.45 -16.67 18.25
N ALA A 327 -12.97 -17.91 18.38
CA ALA A 327 -13.81 -19.10 18.29
C ALA A 327 -14.94 -19.11 19.33
N GLN A 328 -14.65 -18.74 20.59
CA GLN A 328 -15.66 -18.64 21.66
C GLN A 328 -16.72 -17.58 21.37
N ARG A 329 -16.34 -16.49 20.69
CA ARG A 329 -17.24 -15.40 20.29
C ARG A 329 -18.02 -15.70 19.01
N GLY A 330 -17.81 -16.87 18.40
CA GLY A 330 -18.42 -17.25 17.13
C GLY A 330 -17.92 -16.45 15.94
N GLY A 331 -16.76 -15.79 16.07
CA GLY A 331 -16.16 -15.03 14.97
C GLY A 331 -15.76 -15.94 13.80
N THR A 332 -15.74 -15.35 12.61
CA THR A 332 -15.35 -16.04 11.38
C THR A 332 -13.98 -15.55 10.92
N LEU A 333 -13.15 -16.47 10.45
CA LEU A 333 -11.78 -16.20 10.02
C LEU A 333 -11.57 -16.64 8.57
N HIS A 334 -10.63 -16.02 7.87
CA HIS A 334 -10.21 -16.50 6.56
C HIS A 334 -9.31 -17.74 6.72
N VAL A 335 -9.69 -18.84 6.08
CA VAL A 335 -9.04 -20.16 6.25
C VAL A 335 -7.54 -20.09 5.99
N VAL A 336 -7.16 -19.51 4.85
CA VAL A 336 -5.75 -19.48 4.44
C VAL A 336 -4.89 -18.57 5.31
N PHE A 337 -5.48 -17.55 5.96
CA PHE A 337 -4.78 -16.73 6.94
C PHE A 337 -4.60 -17.48 8.26
N LEU A 338 -5.65 -18.13 8.73
CA LEU A 338 -5.58 -18.98 9.92
C LEU A 338 -4.50 -20.06 9.75
N ASP A 339 -4.46 -20.72 8.60
CA ASP A 339 -3.47 -21.75 8.27
C ASP A 339 -2.05 -21.16 8.23
N ALA A 340 -1.84 -20.04 7.52
CA ALA A 340 -0.53 -19.40 7.39
C ALA A 340 0.02 -18.92 8.75
N ILE A 341 -0.83 -18.28 9.57
CA ILE A 341 -0.47 -17.81 10.92
C ILE A 341 -0.16 -19.00 11.83
N THR A 342 -0.99 -20.04 11.81
CA THR A 342 -0.80 -21.23 12.66
C THR A 342 0.48 -21.97 12.28
N HIS A 343 0.77 -22.10 10.97
CA HIS A 343 1.99 -22.74 10.49
C HIS A 343 3.24 -21.95 10.89
N ALA A 344 3.23 -20.62 10.69
CA ALA A 344 4.35 -19.76 11.08
C ALA A 344 4.57 -19.76 12.60
N ARG A 345 3.48 -19.74 13.39
CA ARG A 345 3.54 -19.85 14.85
C ARG A 345 4.21 -21.15 15.28
N GLU A 346 3.82 -22.28 14.69
CA GLU A 346 4.40 -23.59 15.02
C GLU A 346 5.89 -23.67 14.65
N ALA A 347 6.27 -23.16 13.48
CA ALA A 347 7.68 -23.10 13.07
C ALA A 347 8.52 -22.24 14.03
N LEU A 348 8.02 -21.06 14.42
CA LEU A 348 8.69 -20.21 15.42
C LEU A 348 8.74 -20.87 16.81
N LEU A 349 7.68 -21.55 17.23
CA LEU A 349 7.64 -22.25 18.51
C LEU A 349 8.76 -23.28 18.61
N GLN A 350 8.90 -24.11 17.58
CA GLN A 350 9.96 -25.12 17.49
C GLN A 350 11.36 -24.49 17.49
N ASP A 351 11.55 -23.41 16.73
CA ASP A 351 12.82 -22.68 16.72
C ASP A 351 13.15 -22.09 18.10
N ARG A 352 12.17 -21.50 18.78
CA ARG A 352 12.35 -20.89 20.11
C ARG A 352 12.65 -21.92 21.18
N GLN A 353 11.97 -23.06 21.19
CA GLN A 353 12.27 -24.17 22.10
C GLN A 353 13.69 -24.73 21.87
N ARG A 354 14.12 -24.81 20.60
CA ARG A 354 15.50 -25.20 20.25
C ARG A 354 16.52 -24.18 20.77
N LEU A 355 16.25 -22.89 20.62
CA LEU A 355 17.12 -21.82 21.13
C LEU A 355 17.20 -21.82 22.66
N GLU A 356 16.08 -22.04 23.35
CA GLU A 356 16.03 -22.18 24.80
C GLU A 356 16.89 -23.35 25.29
N THR A 357 16.76 -24.51 24.65
CA THR A 357 17.57 -25.70 24.94
C THR A 357 19.06 -25.45 24.67
N SER A 358 19.39 -24.72 23.61
CA SER A 358 20.78 -24.43 23.21
C SER A 358 21.42 -23.29 24.02
N TYR A 359 20.61 -22.39 24.59
CA TYR A 359 21.06 -21.15 25.23
C TYR A 359 20.21 -20.81 26.47
N ALA A 360 20.26 -21.65 27.50
CA ALA A 360 19.42 -21.56 28.69
C ALA A 360 19.34 -20.16 29.35
N ALA A 361 20.44 -19.39 29.36
CA ALA A 361 20.49 -18.06 30.01
C ALA A 361 20.44 -16.87 29.02
N GLY A 362 20.28 -17.11 27.72
CA GLY A 362 20.44 -16.06 26.70
C GLY A 362 19.53 -16.17 25.48
N HIS A 363 18.62 -17.14 25.44
CA HIS A 363 17.73 -17.35 24.29
C HIS A 363 16.85 -16.12 24.00
N SER A 364 16.45 -15.36 25.02
CA SER A 364 15.64 -14.14 24.89
C SER A 364 16.33 -13.03 24.07
N THR A 365 17.66 -13.02 24.01
CA THR A 365 18.44 -12.03 23.24
C THR A 365 18.76 -12.49 21.82
N ARG A 366 18.28 -13.68 21.42
CA ARG A 366 18.56 -14.26 20.10
C ARG A 366 17.44 -13.94 19.13
N TRP A 367 17.84 -13.75 17.88
CA TRP A 367 16.93 -13.77 16.75
C TRP A 367 16.42 -15.19 16.51
N ALA A 368 15.21 -15.31 15.97
CA ALA A 368 14.82 -16.55 15.33
C ALA A 368 15.77 -16.86 14.17
N SER A 369 15.91 -18.16 13.88
CA SER A 369 16.81 -18.65 12.84
C SER A 369 16.36 -18.20 11.45
N GLU A 370 15.06 -18.18 11.22
CA GLU A 370 14.43 -17.76 9.96
C GLU A 370 13.11 -17.06 10.21
N TRP A 371 12.61 -16.36 9.19
CA TRP A 371 11.26 -15.79 9.17
C TRP A 371 10.33 -16.74 8.39
N PRO A 372 9.43 -17.49 9.05
CA PRO A 372 8.69 -18.57 8.39
C PRO A 372 7.37 -18.12 7.75
N PHE A 373 6.86 -16.94 8.07
CA PHE A 373 5.56 -16.50 7.58
C PHE A 373 5.62 -16.16 6.08
N LYS A 374 4.67 -16.69 5.33
CA LYS A 374 4.44 -16.39 3.92
C LYS A 374 3.05 -15.83 3.75
N PHE A 375 2.95 -14.69 3.09
CA PHE A 375 1.66 -14.08 2.81
C PHE A 375 0.82 -15.00 1.91
N PRO A 376 -0.40 -15.39 2.32
CA PRO A 376 -1.18 -16.37 1.58
C PRO A 376 -1.75 -15.81 0.26
N GLU A 377 -1.90 -16.69 -0.73
CA GLU A 377 -2.63 -16.37 -1.96
C GLU A 377 -4.10 -16.04 -1.65
N TYR A 378 -4.71 -15.23 -2.52
CA TYR A 378 -6.10 -14.80 -2.33
C TYR A 378 -7.06 -15.99 -2.32
N ASN A 379 -7.72 -16.19 -1.19
CA ASN A 379 -8.81 -17.15 -1.05
C ASN A 379 -9.82 -16.61 -0.03
N PRO A 380 -11.00 -16.15 -0.47
CA PRO A 380 -11.97 -15.52 0.42
C PRO A 380 -12.71 -16.52 1.32
N THR A 381 -12.44 -17.83 1.21
CA THR A 381 -13.10 -18.85 2.01
C THR A 381 -12.95 -18.56 3.50
N ARG A 382 -14.08 -18.44 4.19
CA ARG A 382 -14.15 -18.24 5.63
C ARG A 382 -14.39 -19.56 6.34
N CYS A 383 -14.01 -19.62 7.61
CA CYS A 383 -14.30 -20.71 8.52
C CYS A 383 -14.77 -20.19 9.88
N ARG A 384 -15.52 -21.04 10.57
CA ARG A 384 -16.00 -20.82 11.93
C ARG A 384 -15.74 -22.07 12.77
N TRP A 385 -15.54 -21.89 14.06
CA TRP A 385 -15.45 -23.00 15.00
C TRP A 385 -16.82 -23.62 15.27
N ASP A 386 -16.96 -24.94 15.11
CA ASP A 386 -18.21 -25.67 15.35
C ASP A 386 -18.28 -26.36 16.74
N GLY A 387 -17.28 -26.12 17.59
CA GLY A 387 -17.11 -26.80 18.87
C GLY A 387 -16.10 -27.95 18.83
N ARG A 388 -15.76 -28.47 17.64
CA ARG A 388 -14.79 -29.56 17.44
C ARG A 388 -13.63 -29.15 16.54
N GLY A 389 -13.88 -28.27 15.58
CA GLY A 389 -12.89 -27.85 14.60
C GLY A 389 -13.31 -26.58 13.86
N TRP A 390 -12.38 -26.03 13.09
CA TRP A 390 -12.68 -24.98 12.12
C TRP A 390 -13.33 -25.61 10.89
N VAL A 391 -14.59 -25.27 10.63
CA VAL A 391 -15.34 -25.73 9.46
C VAL A 391 -15.50 -24.59 8.47
N LYS A 392 -15.34 -24.88 7.18
CA LYS A 392 -15.54 -23.90 6.11
C LYS A 392 -17.00 -23.46 6.08
N GLU A 393 -17.22 -22.16 5.99
CA GLU A 393 -18.56 -21.64 5.74
C GLU A 393 -18.92 -21.94 4.28
N GLN A 394 -20.15 -22.42 4.05
CA GLN A 394 -20.66 -22.51 2.68
C GLN A 394 -20.75 -21.10 2.14
N ALA A 395 -20.13 -20.85 0.97
CA ALA A 395 -20.27 -19.58 0.29
C ALA A 395 -21.77 -19.32 0.08
N ASP A 396 -22.24 -18.16 0.52
CA ASP A 396 -23.61 -17.75 0.24
C ASP A 396 -23.75 -17.65 -1.30
N PRO A 397 -24.61 -18.45 -1.95
CA PRO A 397 -24.76 -18.45 -3.39
C PRO A 397 -25.37 -17.15 -3.96
N THR A 398 -25.66 -16.15 -3.11
CA THR A 398 -26.28 -14.88 -3.49
C THR A 398 -25.33 -13.70 -3.71
N ILE A 399 -24.00 -13.89 -3.60
CA ILE A 399 -22.99 -12.87 -3.96
C ILE A 399 -22.54 -13.00 -5.41
#